data_AF-A0A2T4YFF8-F1
#
_entry.id   AF-A0A2T4YFF8-F1
#
_cell.length_a   1.000
_cell.length_b   1.000
_cell.length_c   1.000
_cell.angle_alpha   90.00
_cell.angle_beta   90.00
_cell.angle_gamma   90.00
#
_symmetry.space_group_name_H-M   'P 1'
#
loop_
_entity.id
_entity.type
_entity.pdbx_description
1 polymer ?
#
loop_
_entity_poly.entity_id
_entity_poly.type
_entity_poly.pdbx_seq_one_letter_code
_entity_poly.pdbx_strand_id
1 'polypeptide(L)'
;MADKRKQTKLDDNLPAESVDQNPVATGSAAPEVKVSWVEPFATDRLQEARIHAACDAVNKRGEKPTYKAVREELGSGSYSTISRFIGSWRPAESVIALDMPDDLSHLGHSLVASVWMEATKAAAIELEGERASSKMRIDELLLAITHLEADLEMANENTHRVQTETSQLSARCDETAKQLFVLRQQLAAREGEILAHAKFVDALRHGPSADIETLLQSLAKSS
;
A
#
# COMPACT_ATOMS: atom_id res chain seq x y z
N MET A 1 -26.67 -7.64 2.22
CA MET A 1 -26.27 -8.19 3.53
C MET A 1 -25.14 -9.18 3.28
N ALA A 2 -23.91 -9.09 3.77
CA ALA A 2 -23.22 -8.12 4.61
C ALA A 2 -21.72 -8.21 4.23
N ASP A 3 -21.10 -7.04 4.19
CA ASP A 3 -19.72 -6.72 3.84
C ASP A 3 -18.73 -7.26 4.90
N LYS A 4 -17.66 -7.96 4.50
CA LYS A 4 -16.58 -8.42 5.40
C LYS A 4 -15.29 -7.70 5.04
N ARG A 5 -15.15 -6.46 5.52
CA ARG A 5 -13.88 -5.72 5.53
C ARG A 5 -12.99 -6.27 6.65
N LYS A 6 -11.87 -6.89 6.27
CA LYS A 6 -10.78 -7.25 7.18
C LYS A 6 -9.97 -5.98 7.46
N GLN A 7 -10.00 -5.52 8.71
CA GLN A 7 -9.08 -4.50 9.24
C GLN A 7 -7.74 -5.16 9.59
N THR A 8 -6.67 -4.70 8.96
CA THR A 8 -5.28 -4.94 9.37
C THR A 8 -4.91 -3.92 10.45
N LYS A 9 -4.63 -4.41 11.66
CA LYS A 9 -4.03 -3.60 12.75
C LYS A 9 -2.53 -3.48 12.50
N LEU A 10 -2.08 -2.23 12.45
CA LEU A 10 -0.69 -1.81 12.44
C LEU A 10 -0.34 -1.50 13.90
N ASP A 11 0.42 -2.37 14.55
CA ASP A 11 0.89 -2.17 15.93
C ASP A 11 2.24 -1.43 15.88
N ASP A 12 2.20 -0.12 16.15
CA ASP A 12 3.36 0.69 16.50
C ASP A 12 3.65 0.50 18.00
N ASN A 13 4.82 -0.07 18.32
CA ASN A 13 5.30 -0.22 19.70
C ASN A 13 6.71 0.37 19.85
N LEU A 14 6.78 1.61 20.32
CA LEU A 14 7.96 2.24 20.90
C LEU A 14 7.74 2.38 22.41
N PRO A 15 8.66 1.94 23.28
CA PRO A 15 8.65 2.35 24.68
C PRO A 15 9.62 3.51 24.90
N ALA A 16 9.08 4.63 25.39
CA ALA A 16 9.82 5.73 26.00
C ALA A 16 9.98 5.51 27.52
N GLU A 17 11.22 5.69 27.98
CA GLU A 17 11.67 6.27 29.25
C GLU A 17 10.82 6.08 30.52
N SER A 18 11.31 5.24 31.44
CA SER A 18 10.90 5.19 32.84
C SER A 18 11.89 5.96 33.72
N VAL A 19 11.43 7.11 34.20
CA VAL A 19 12.05 8.00 35.18
C VAL A 19 11.94 7.41 36.59
N ASP A 20 13.10 7.27 37.23
CA ASP A 20 13.42 7.60 38.63
C ASP A 20 12.49 7.10 39.75
N GLN A 21 12.94 6.07 40.48
CA GLN A 21 12.59 5.87 41.88
C GLN A 21 13.81 5.38 42.66
N ASN A 22 14.32 6.24 43.54
CA ASN A 22 15.28 5.90 44.58
C ASN A 22 14.61 6.05 45.96
N PRO A 23 14.79 5.09 46.88
CA PRO A 23 14.70 5.41 48.30
C PRO A 23 16.00 5.09 49.07
N VAL A 24 16.23 5.98 50.03
CA VAL A 24 17.42 6.18 50.87
C VAL A 24 17.54 5.19 52.05
N ALA A 25 18.80 4.95 52.45
CA ALA A 25 19.34 4.42 53.71
C ALA A 25 19.15 2.92 53.99
N THR A 26 20.17 2.17 54.44
CA THR A 26 20.86 2.33 55.74
C THR A 26 22.17 1.53 55.74
N GLY A 27 23.18 1.99 56.48
CA GLY A 27 24.58 1.57 56.35
C GLY A 27 25.04 0.26 57.00
N SER A 28 26.32 -0.05 56.82
CA SER A 28 27.15 -0.84 57.73
C SER A 28 28.63 -0.68 57.32
N ALA A 29 29.50 -0.51 58.31
CA ALA A 29 30.90 -0.17 58.17
C ALA A 29 31.83 -1.41 58.19
N ALA A 30 32.99 -1.26 57.53
CA ALA A 30 34.31 -1.93 57.71
C ALA A 30 34.85 -2.69 56.47
N PRO A 31 36.18 -2.78 56.28
CA PRO A 31 37.18 -1.70 56.24
C PRO A 31 37.94 -1.65 54.89
N GLU A 32 38.41 -0.46 54.52
CA GLU A 32 39.14 -0.16 53.27
C GLU A 32 40.49 -0.88 53.17
N VAL A 33 40.61 -1.83 52.24
CA VAL A 33 41.90 -2.13 51.59
C VAL A 33 42.03 -1.14 50.43
N LYS A 34 42.84 -0.08 50.61
CA LYS A 34 43.18 0.84 49.51
C LYS A 34 44.07 0.15 48.48
N VAL A 35 43.46 -0.66 47.62
CA VAL A 35 44.06 -0.99 46.33
C VAL A 35 43.88 0.25 45.46
N SER A 36 44.96 1.01 45.24
CA SER A 36 44.94 2.13 44.31
C SER A 36 44.75 1.60 42.88
N TRP A 37 43.50 1.38 42.49
CA TRP A 37 43.12 1.18 41.11
C TRP A 37 43.31 2.52 40.39
N VAL A 38 44.51 2.76 39.86
CA VAL A 38 44.68 3.77 38.80
C VAL A 38 43.94 3.20 37.60
N GLU A 39 42.83 3.83 37.22
CA GLU A 39 42.04 3.39 36.08
C GLU A 39 42.94 3.26 34.84
N PRO A 40 42.90 2.12 34.11
CA PRO A 40 43.79 1.87 32.97
C PRO A 40 43.60 2.86 31.81
N PHE A 41 42.54 3.68 31.85
CA PHE A 41 42.18 4.65 30.82
C PHE A 41 42.73 6.06 31.07
N ALA A 42 43.16 6.38 32.29
CA ALA A 42 43.68 7.72 32.62
C ALA A 42 45.05 7.96 31.96
N THR A 43 45.89 6.93 31.94
CA THR A 43 47.19 6.95 31.25
C THR A 43 47.04 6.94 29.73
N ASP A 44 46.03 6.23 29.21
CA ASP A 44 45.76 6.11 27.78
C ASP A 44 45.34 7.46 27.15
N ARG A 45 44.41 8.18 27.80
CA ARG A 45 43.98 9.52 27.35
C ARG A 45 45.09 10.55 27.41
N LEU A 46 45.95 10.49 28.43
CA LEU A 46 47.11 11.38 28.55
C LEU A 46 48.16 11.07 27.48
N GLN A 47 48.33 9.79 27.12
CA GLN A 47 49.22 9.37 26.04
C GLN A 47 48.68 9.79 24.67
N GLU A 48 47.39 9.61 24.43
CA GLU A 48 46.70 10.06 23.22
C GLU A 48 46.88 11.57 23.01
N ALA A 49 46.58 12.37 24.04
CA ALA A 49 46.73 13.83 23.98
C ALA A 49 48.18 14.26 23.71
N ARG A 50 49.17 13.57 24.29
CA ARG A 50 50.59 13.83 24.01
C ARG A 50 50.98 13.50 22.58
N ILE A 51 50.47 12.41 22.03
CA ILE A 51 50.74 11.99 20.64
C ILE A 51 50.06 12.95 19.67
N HIS A 52 48.82 13.38 19.94
CA HIS A 52 48.11 14.36 19.14
C HIS A 52 48.82 15.71 19.14
N ALA A 53 49.29 16.19 20.29
CA ALA A 53 50.07 17.42 20.38
C ALA A 53 51.38 17.35 19.58
N ALA A 54 52.05 16.19 19.57
CA ALA A 54 53.22 15.97 18.73
C ALA A 54 52.88 15.91 17.24
N CYS A 55 51.74 15.31 16.87
CA CYS A 55 51.24 15.35 15.49
C CYS A 55 50.91 16.79 15.06
N ASP A 56 50.33 17.60 15.93
CA ASP A 56 50.07 19.02 15.67
C ASP A 56 51.36 19.81 15.47
N ALA A 57 52.40 19.54 16.27
CA ALA A 57 53.71 20.19 16.14
C ALA A 57 54.39 19.86 14.81
N VAL A 58 54.34 18.59 14.38
CA VAL A 58 54.86 18.16 13.07
C VAL A 58 54.03 18.77 11.93
N ASN A 59 52.69 18.77 12.06
CA ASN A 59 51.79 19.34 11.06
C ASN A 59 51.96 20.87 10.91
N LYS A 60 52.21 21.59 12.01
CA LYS A 60 52.52 23.03 12.00
C LYS A 60 53.82 23.37 11.26
N ARG A 61 54.76 22.43 11.17
CA ARG A 61 55.98 22.58 10.36
C ARG A 61 55.76 22.29 8.86
N GLY A 62 54.51 21.98 8.46
CA GLY A 62 54.16 21.63 7.08
C GLY A 62 54.55 20.20 6.68
N GLU A 63 54.98 19.39 7.64
CA GLU A 63 55.35 17.99 7.42
C GLU A 63 54.20 17.06 7.79
N LYS A 64 54.05 15.95 7.07
CA LYS A 64 53.04 14.93 7.42
C LYS A 64 53.45 14.23 8.72
N PRO A 65 52.56 14.12 9.72
CA PRO A 65 52.82 13.37 10.94
C PRO A 65 53.03 11.88 10.65
N THR A 66 54.27 11.49 10.43
CA THR A 66 54.67 10.09 10.25
C THR A 66 55.13 9.51 11.59
N TYR A 67 55.06 8.18 11.75
CA TYR A 67 55.50 7.51 12.99
C TYR A 67 56.92 7.90 13.44
N LYS A 68 57.81 8.13 12.47
CA LYS A 68 59.19 8.57 12.72
C LYS A 68 59.23 10.01 13.23
N ALA A 69 58.58 10.93 12.52
CA ALA A 69 58.55 12.36 12.89
C ALA A 69 57.89 12.60 14.26
N VAL A 70 56.78 11.90 14.53
CA VAL A 70 56.07 12.00 15.82
C VAL A 70 56.92 11.45 16.96
N ARG A 71 57.71 10.38 16.73
CA ARG A 71 58.63 9.83 17.73
C ARG A 71 59.84 10.72 17.98
N GLU A 72 60.38 11.33 16.93
CA GLU A 72 61.45 12.32 17.03
C GLU A 72 60.99 13.54 17.85
N GLU A 73 59.75 13.99 17.64
CA GLU A 73 59.15 15.09 18.42
C GLU A 73 58.91 14.72 19.90
N LEU A 74 58.44 13.50 20.17
CA LEU A 74 58.16 13.04 21.54
C LEU A 74 59.44 12.69 22.33
N GLY A 75 60.56 12.41 21.65
CA GLY A 75 61.84 12.00 22.24
C GLY A 75 61.84 10.64 22.95
N SER A 76 60.67 10.06 23.24
CA SER A 76 60.49 8.77 23.88
C SER A 76 59.08 8.22 23.61
N GLY A 77 58.94 6.89 23.56
CA GLY A 77 57.67 6.21 23.28
C GLY A 77 57.87 4.98 22.39
N SER A 78 57.03 3.95 22.61
CA SER A 78 56.99 2.78 21.73
C SER A 78 56.24 3.12 20.45
N TYR A 79 56.73 2.63 19.31
CA TYR A 79 56.02 2.74 18.04
C TYR A 79 54.61 2.13 18.09
N SER A 80 54.40 1.09 18.92
CA SER A 80 53.07 0.49 19.11
C SER A 80 52.07 1.49 19.70
N THR A 81 52.47 2.25 20.72
CA THR A 81 51.63 3.27 21.35
C THR A 81 51.34 4.42 20.40
N ILE A 82 52.36 4.91 19.68
CA ILE A 82 52.18 5.96 18.66
C ILE A 82 51.21 5.49 17.58
N SER A 83 51.33 4.24 17.14
CA SER A 83 50.46 3.70 16.10
C SER A 83 49.01 3.54 16.48
N ARG A 84 48.74 3.36 17.77
CA ARG A 84 47.39 3.25 18.30
C ARG A 84 46.62 4.58 18.25
N PHE A 85 47.32 5.70 18.43
CA PHE A 85 46.68 7.03 18.58
C PHE A 85 46.88 7.98 17.40
N ILE A 86 47.83 7.71 16.49
CA ILE A 86 48.01 8.55 15.31
C ILE A 86 46.81 8.49 14.35
N GLY A 87 46.05 7.38 14.34
CA GLY A 87 44.87 7.21 13.49
C GLY A 87 43.64 7.98 13.96
N SER A 88 43.52 8.22 15.27
CA SER A 88 42.48 9.06 15.87
C SER A 88 42.77 10.56 15.75
N TRP A 89 44.02 10.92 15.46
CA TRP A 89 44.39 12.30 15.19
C TRP A 89 43.75 12.79 13.88
N ARG A 90 43.25 14.02 13.91
CA ARG A 90 42.80 14.77 12.74
C ARG A 90 43.48 16.14 12.80
N PRO A 91 43.98 16.66 11.68
CA PRO A 91 44.49 18.03 11.66
C PRO A 91 43.33 18.95 12.09
N ALA A 92 43.60 19.87 13.00
CA ALA A 92 42.69 21.00 13.21
C ALA A 92 42.48 21.66 11.84
N GLU A 93 41.23 21.74 11.40
CA GLU A 93 40.85 22.38 10.14
C GLU A 93 41.56 23.73 10.11
N SER A 94 42.53 23.90 9.21
CA SER A 94 43.15 25.19 9.00
C SER A 94 42.08 26.05 8.34
N VAL A 95 41.20 26.62 9.15
CA VAL A 95 40.58 27.89 8.82
C VAL A 95 41.77 28.82 8.74
N ILE A 96 42.33 28.93 7.55
CA ILE A 96 43.26 29.99 7.24
C ILE A 96 42.40 31.23 7.44
N ALA A 97 42.49 31.82 8.63
CA ALA A 97 42.03 33.16 8.90
C ALA A 97 42.95 34.07 8.10
N LEU A 98 42.76 34.06 6.77
CA LEU A 98 43.16 35.15 5.93
C LEU A 98 42.46 36.35 6.52
N ASP A 99 43.23 37.36 6.90
CA ASP A 99 42.72 38.67 7.28
C ASP A 99 42.03 39.24 6.03
N MET A 100 40.78 38.85 5.83
CA MET A 100 40.00 39.16 4.64
C MET A 100 39.44 40.56 4.84
N PRO A 101 39.76 41.52 3.95
CA PRO A 101 39.17 42.83 4.00
C PRO A 101 37.64 42.77 4.15
N ASP A 102 37.09 43.57 5.06
CA ASP A 102 35.64 43.58 5.35
C ASP A 102 34.80 43.78 4.08
N ASP A 103 35.30 44.57 3.13
CA ASP A 103 34.67 44.79 1.82
C ASP A 103 34.50 43.50 1.00
N LEU A 104 35.51 42.62 1.00
CA LEU A 104 35.45 41.33 0.31
C LEU A 104 34.51 40.36 1.02
N SER A 105 34.48 40.39 2.36
CA SER A 105 33.52 39.63 3.16
C SER A 105 32.08 40.06 2.85
N HIS A 106 31.79 41.36 2.85
CA HIS A 106 30.48 41.91 2.50
C HIS A 106 30.07 41.56 1.08
N LEU A 107 30.98 41.67 0.11
CA LEU A 107 30.72 41.27 -1.27
C LEU A 107 30.40 39.78 -1.39
N GLY A 108 31.15 38.92 -0.70
CA GLY A 108 30.92 37.48 -0.65
C GLY A 108 29.55 37.13 -0.08
N HIS A 109 29.16 37.72 1.05
CA HIS A 109 27.84 37.54 1.64
C HIS A 109 26.72 38.04 0.71
N SER A 110 26.91 39.19 0.06
CA SER A 110 25.94 39.72 -0.92
C SER A 110 25.79 38.79 -2.12
N LEU A 111 26.89 38.23 -2.63
CA LEU A 111 26.85 37.26 -3.73
C LEU A 111 26.10 36.00 -3.33
N VAL A 112 26.42 35.40 -2.18
CA VAL A 112 25.72 34.22 -1.67
C VAL A 112 24.23 34.49 -1.48
N ALA A 113 23.88 35.63 -0.91
CA ALA A 113 22.47 36.04 -0.74
C ALA A 113 21.76 36.18 -2.10
N SER A 114 22.42 36.77 -3.10
CA SER A 114 21.86 36.93 -4.44
C SER A 114 21.64 35.59 -5.16
N VAL A 115 22.62 34.68 -5.07
CA VAL A 115 22.53 33.33 -5.64
C VAL A 115 21.44 32.54 -4.96
N TRP A 116 21.35 32.60 -3.63
CA TRP A 116 20.30 31.94 -2.87
C TRP A 116 18.91 32.47 -3.22
N MET A 117 18.75 33.78 -3.33
CA MET A 117 17.49 34.39 -3.74
C MET A 117 17.08 33.92 -5.14
N GLU A 118 18.01 33.85 -6.09
CA GLU A 118 17.70 33.40 -7.44
C GLU A 118 17.38 31.91 -7.50
N ALA A 119 18.15 31.08 -6.78
CA ALA A 119 17.90 29.64 -6.68
C ALA A 119 16.54 29.34 -6.04
N THR A 120 16.18 30.05 -4.97
CA THR A 120 14.88 29.88 -4.30
C THR A 120 13.71 30.35 -5.17
N LYS A 121 13.87 31.44 -5.94
CA LYS A 121 12.88 31.86 -6.93
C LYS A 121 12.70 30.81 -8.02
N ALA A 122 13.79 30.30 -8.59
CA ALA A 122 13.74 29.28 -9.62
C ALA A 122 13.04 28.00 -9.11
N ALA A 123 13.40 27.53 -7.92
CA ALA A 123 12.77 26.38 -7.27
C ALA A 123 11.27 26.61 -6.99
N ALA A 124 10.88 27.83 -6.58
CA ALA A 124 9.48 28.16 -6.36
C ALA A 124 8.66 28.14 -7.66
N ILE A 125 9.23 28.63 -8.77
CA ILE A 125 8.58 28.60 -10.09
C ILE A 125 8.41 27.15 -10.57
N GLU A 126 9.44 26.32 -10.45
CA GLU A 126 9.39 24.91 -10.83
C GLU A 126 8.33 24.16 -10.01
N LEU A 127 8.35 24.32 -8.68
CA LEU A 127 7.40 23.69 -7.78
C LEU A 127 5.95 24.11 -8.09
N GLU A 128 5.71 25.39 -8.39
CA GLU A 128 4.38 25.85 -8.75
C GLU A 128 3.94 25.30 -10.11
N GLY A 129 4.85 25.18 -11.07
CA GLY A 129 4.62 24.52 -12.35
C GLY A 129 4.24 23.04 -12.18
N GLU A 130 4.98 22.30 -11.36
CA GLU A 130 4.68 20.90 -11.04
C GLU A 130 3.32 20.75 -10.37
N ARG A 131 3.00 21.62 -9.40
CA ARG A 131 1.70 21.64 -8.71
C ARG A 131 0.56 21.94 -9.69
N ALA A 132 0.73 22.92 -10.56
CA ALA A 132 -0.27 23.25 -11.57
C ALA A 132 -0.49 22.07 -12.53
N SER A 133 0.58 21.43 -13.01
CA SER A 133 0.47 20.26 -13.90
C SER A 133 -0.20 19.07 -13.20
N SER A 134 0.14 18.82 -11.94
CA SER A 134 -0.45 17.75 -11.13
C SER A 134 -1.93 18.00 -10.90
N LYS A 135 -2.31 19.25 -10.59
CA LYS A 135 -3.71 19.65 -10.41
C LYS A 135 -4.50 19.47 -11.70
N MET A 136 -3.98 19.91 -12.84
CA MET A 136 -4.63 19.70 -14.15
C MET A 136 -4.87 18.20 -14.42
N ARG A 137 -3.89 17.34 -14.09
CA ARG A 137 -4.02 15.90 -14.27
C ARG A 137 -5.03 15.27 -13.31
N ILE A 138 -5.10 15.76 -12.07
CA ILE A 138 -6.14 15.35 -11.12
C ILE A 138 -7.52 15.75 -11.66
N ASP A 139 -7.69 16.99 -12.11
CA ASP A 139 -8.95 17.49 -12.64
C ASP A 139 -9.41 16.69 -13.88
N GLU A 140 -8.48 16.36 -14.79
CA GLU A 140 -8.73 15.49 -15.94
C GLU A 140 -9.19 14.09 -15.52
N LEU A 141 -8.49 13.48 -14.55
CA LEU A 141 -8.84 12.15 -14.04
C LEU A 141 -10.19 12.15 -13.33
N LEU A 142 -10.52 13.20 -12.57
CA LEU A 142 -11.82 13.34 -11.93
C LEU A 142 -12.94 13.45 -12.98
N LEU A 143 -12.75 14.22 -14.04
CA LEU A 143 -13.71 14.30 -15.13
C LEU A 143 -13.89 12.93 -15.81
N ALA A 144 -12.79 12.22 -16.10
CA ALA A 144 -12.85 10.88 -16.65
C ALA A 144 -13.60 9.89 -15.74
N ILE A 145 -13.38 9.95 -14.42
CA ILE A 145 -14.11 9.14 -13.43
C ILE A 145 -15.61 9.44 -13.52
N THR A 146 -16.01 10.71 -13.49
CA THR A 146 -17.44 11.08 -13.54
C THR A 146 -18.12 10.59 -14.81
N HIS A 147 -17.42 10.63 -15.95
CA HIS A 147 -17.97 10.12 -17.21
C HIS A 147 -18.11 8.60 -17.19
N LEU A 148 -17.07 7.88 -16.72
CA LEU A 148 -17.11 6.42 -16.61
C LEU A 148 -18.17 5.94 -15.62
N GLU A 149 -18.41 6.67 -14.54
CA GLU A 149 -19.48 6.38 -13.59
C GLU A 149 -20.86 6.50 -14.24
N ALA A 150 -21.09 7.55 -15.03
CA ALA A 150 -22.33 7.73 -15.79
C ALA A 150 -22.53 6.62 -16.85
N ASP A 151 -21.46 6.23 -17.55
CA ASP A 151 -21.50 5.15 -18.53
C ASP A 151 -21.82 3.80 -17.88
N LEU A 152 -21.24 3.54 -16.69
CA LEU A 152 -21.52 2.33 -15.91
C LEU A 152 -22.98 2.31 -15.47
N GLU A 153 -23.52 3.43 -14.99
CA GLU A 153 -24.93 3.55 -14.60
C GLU A 153 -25.86 3.23 -15.78
N MET A 154 -25.64 3.87 -16.94
CA MET A 154 -26.40 3.58 -18.16
C MET A 154 -26.29 2.11 -18.60
N ALA A 155 -25.10 1.53 -18.52
CA ALA A 155 -24.89 0.12 -18.86
C ALA A 155 -25.66 -0.81 -17.90
N ASN A 156 -25.67 -0.49 -16.60
CA ASN A 156 -26.37 -1.26 -15.58
C ASN A 156 -27.90 -1.16 -15.71
N GLU A 157 -28.42 0.01 -16.06
CA GLU A 157 -29.84 0.17 -16.39
C GLU A 157 -30.23 -0.66 -17.62
N ASN A 158 -29.39 -0.65 -18.65
CA ASN A 158 -29.60 -1.45 -19.86
C ASN A 158 -29.58 -2.95 -19.58
N THR A 159 -28.62 -3.45 -18.78
CA THR A 159 -28.58 -4.86 -18.41
C THR A 159 -29.81 -5.24 -17.59
N HIS A 160 -30.23 -4.40 -16.64
CA HIS A 160 -31.46 -4.64 -15.88
C HIS A 160 -32.70 -4.67 -16.78
N ARG A 161 -32.82 -3.73 -17.72
CA ARG A 161 -33.91 -3.71 -18.71
C ARG A 161 -33.93 -4.99 -19.54
N VAL A 162 -32.80 -5.36 -20.14
CA VAL A 162 -32.71 -6.59 -20.96
C VAL A 162 -32.99 -7.84 -20.11
N GLN A 163 -32.55 -7.87 -18.85
CA GLN A 163 -32.85 -8.97 -17.94
C GLN A 163 -34.35 -9.08 -17.63
N THR A 164 -35.04 -7.95 -17.43
CA THR A 164 -36.49 -7.96 -17.21
C THR A 164 -37.22 -8.38 -18.49
N GLU A 165 -36.84 -7.87 -19.66
CA GLU A 165 -37.42 -8.27 -20.95
C GLU A 165 -37.23 -9.77 -21.24
N THR A 166 -36.03 -10.30 -21.04
CA THR A 166 -35.75 -11.73 -21.22
C THR A 166 -36.55 -12.60 -20.27
N SER A 167 -36.68 -12.22 -19.00
CA SER A 167 -37.53 -12.95 -18.04
C SER A 167 -39.01 -12.93 -18.43
N GLN A 168 -39.52 -11.80 -18.93
CA GLN A 168 -40.91 -11.67 -19.40
C GLN A 168 -41.15 -12.48 -20.68
N LEU A 169 -40.20 -12.50 -21.60
CA LEU A 169 -40.28 -13.30 -22.82
C LEU A 169 -40.24 -14.79 -22.48
N SER A 170 -39.35 -15.22 -21.58
CA SER A 170 -39.31 -16.60 -21.10
C SER A 170 -40.64 -17.02 -20.49
N ALA A 171 -41.23 -16.19 -19.60
CA ALA A 171 -42.52 -16.48 -19.00
C ALA A 171 -43.65 -16.59 -20.04
N ARG A 172 -43.64 -15.73 -21.07
CA ARG A 172 -44.58 -15.81 -22.19
C ARG A 172 -44.39 -17.07 -23.03
N CYS A 173 -43.15 -17.47 -23.31
CA CYS A 173 -42.85 -18.72 -23.98
C CYS A 173 -43.38 -19.93 -23.18
N ASP A 174 -43.15 -19.97 -21.87
CA ASP A 174 -43.64 -21.05 -21.00
C ASP A 174 -45.17 -21.12 -20.99
N GLU A 175 -45.84 -19.97 -20.94
CA GLU A 175 -47.30 -19.90 -20.98
C GLU A 175 -47.87 -20.38 -22.32
N THR A 176 -47.31 -19.91 -23.44
CA THR A 176 -47.73 -20.38 -24.77
C THR A 176 -47.45 -21.88 -24.96
N ALA A 177 -46.36 -22.41 -24.41
CA ALA A 177 -46.05 -23.83 -24.43
C ALA A 177 -47.11 -24.66 -23.65
N LYS A 178 -47.55 -24.18 -22.48
CA LYS A 178 -48.65 -24.79 -21.73
C LYS A 178 -49.97 -24.75 -22.50
N GLN A 179 -50.29 -23.62 -23.12
CA GLN A 179 -51.51 -23.48 -23.94
C GLN A 179 -51.49 -24.43 -25.13
N LEU A 180 -50.36 -24.55 -25.84
CA LEU A 180 -50.20 -25.51 -26.93
C LEU A 180 -50.34 -26.95 -26.45
N PHE A 181 -49.83 -27.28 -25.26
CA PHE A 181 -50.00 -28.61 -24.68
C PHE A 181 -51.48 -28.93 -24.42
N VAL A 182 -52.22 -28.00 -23.78
CA VAL A 182 -53.65 -28.17 -23.52
C VAL A 182 -54.45 -28.32 -24.82
N LEU A 183 -54.21 -27.44 -25.81
CA LEU A 183 -54.90 -27.51 -27.10
C LEU A 183 -54.61 -28.82 -27.84
N ARG A 184 -53.37 -29.31 -27.81
CA ARG A 184 -53.01 -30.62 -28.39
C ARG A 184 -53.74 -31.77 -27.69
N GLN A 185 -53.86 -31.72 -26.37
CA GLN A 185 -54.62 -32.71 -25.61
C GLN A 185 -56.12 -32.68 -25.97
N GLN A 186 -56.70 -31.50 -26.11
CA GLN A 186 -58.08 -31.32 -26.54
C GLN A 186 -58.32 -31.83 -27.95
N LEU A 187 -57.42 -31.53 -28.90
CA LEU A 187 -57.48 -32.06 -30.26
C LEU A 187 -57.44 -33.58 -30.28
N ALA A 188 -56.48 -34.19 -29.55
CA ALA A 188 -56.39 -35.65 -29.46
C ALA A 188 -57.66 -36.29 -28.85
N ALA A 189 -58.28 -35.64 -27.86
CA ALA A 189 -59.54 -36.12 -27.28
C ALA A 189 -60.69 -36.05 -28.29
N ARG A 190 -60.84 -34.93 -29.01
CA ARG A 190 -61.87 -34.76 -30.05
C ARG A 190 -61.67 -35.71 -31.22
N GLU A 191 -60.43 -35.95 -31.64
CA GLU A 191 -60.12 -36.97 -32.64
C GLU A 191 -60.55 -38.37 -32.17
N GLY A 192 -60.32 -38.70 -30.89
CA GLY A 192 -60.79 -39.93 -30.28
C GLY A 192 -62.32 -40.08 -30.27
N GLU A 193 -63.04 -39.01 -29.91
CA GLU A 193 -64.51 -38.95 -29.96
C GLU A 193 -65.04 -39.13 -31.39
N ILE A 194 -64.46 -38.44 -32.38
CA ILE A 194 -64.85 -38.56 -33.79
C ILE A 194 -64.63 -40.00 -34.28
N LEU A 195 -63.50 -40.64 -33.94
CA LEU A 195 -63.25 -42.03 -34.29
C LEU A 195 -64.25 -42.99 -33.64
N ALA A 196 -64.66 -42.73 -32.39
CA ALA A 196 -65.71 -43.50 -31.73
C ALA A 196 -67.07 -43.33 -32.42
N HIS A 197 -67.44 -42.08 -32.76
CA HIS A 197 -68.67 -41.77 -33.48
C HIS A 197 -68.70 -42.41 -34.87
N ALA A 198 -67.58 -42.36 -35.62
CA ALA A 198 -67.46 -42.98 -36.94
C ALA A 198 -67.70 -44.50 -36.87
N LYS A 199 -67.06 -45.19 -35.90
CA LYS A 199 -67.28 -46.63 -35.66
C LYS A 199 -68.73 -46.96 -35.31
N PHE A 200 -69.38 -46.10 -34.51
CA PHE A 200 -70.78 -46.27 -34.15
C PHE A 200 -71.72 -46.14 -35.35
N VAL A 201 -71.51 -45.12 -36.19
CA VAL A 201 -72.30 -44.94 -37.42
C VAL A 201 -72.12 -46.13 -38.38
N ASP A 202 -70.89 -46.63 -38.55
CA ASP A 202 -70.62 -47.83 -39.35
C ASP A 202 -71.33 -49.07 -38.79
N ALA A 203 -71.35 -49.24 -37.46
CA ALA A 203 -72.06 -50.34 -36.80
C ALA A 203 -73.58 -50.27 -37.01
N LEU A 204 -74.19 -49.07 -36.94
CA LEU A 204 -75.62 -48.89 -37.25
C LEU A 204 -75.95 -49.20 -38.71
N ARG A 205 -75.02 -48.93 -39.63
CA ARG A 205 -75.21 -49.17 -41.06
C ARG A 205 -75.14 -50.66 -41.44
N HIS A 206 -74.39 -51.46 -40.68
CA HIS A 206 -74.03 -52.83 -41.05
C HIS A 206 -74.42 -53.91 -40.01
N GLY A 207 -74.95 -53.55 -38.84
CA GLY A 207 -75.28 -54.47 -37.74
C GLY A 207 -76.74 -54.97 -37.71
N PRO A 208 -77.01 -56.16 -37.13
CA PRO A 208 -78.37 -56.67 -36.93
C PRO A 208 -79.15 -55.88 -35.86
N SER A 209 -80.47 -55.70 -36.05
CA SER A 209 -81.35 -54.81 -35.28
C SER A 209 -81.37 -54.99 -33.75
N ALA A 210 -80.90 -56.13 -33.22
CA ALA A 210 -80.85 -56.41 -31.78
C ALA A 210 -79.66 -55.72 -31.06
N ASP A 211 -78.62 -55.34 -31.78
CA ASP A 211 -77.41 -54.70 -31.22
C ASP A 211 -77.56 -53.17 -31.07
N ILE A 212 -78.66 -52.60 -31.57
CA ILE A 212 -78.87 -51.13 -31.59
C ILE A 212 -79.06 -50.58 -30.16
N GLU A 213 -79.76 -51.32 -29.29
CA GLU A 213 -80.08 -50.86 -27.93
C GLU A 213 -78.84 -50.90 -27.00
N THR A 214 -77.98 -51.90 -27.17
CA THR A 214 -76.69 -52.01 -26.45
C THR A 214 -75.67 -50.98 -26.95
N LEU A 215 -75.68 -50.66 -28.26
CA LEU A 215 -74.84 -49.62 -28.84
C LEU A 215 -75.27 -48.20 -28.40
N LEU A 216 -76.57 -47.92 -28.25
CA LEU A 216 -77.05 -46.64 -27.72
C LEU A 216 -76.64 -46.42 -26.26
N GLN A 217 -76.63 -47.49 -25.45
CA GLN A 217 -76.17 -47.42 -24.05
C GLN A 217 -74.65 -47.21 -23.92
N SER A 218 -73.84 -47.63 -24.92
CA SER A 218 -72.39 -47.40 -24.89
C SER A 218 -72.02 -45.97 -25.31
N LEU A 219 -72.76 -45.38 -26.26
CA LEU A 219 -72.61 -43.98 -26.68
C LEU A 219 -73.00 -42.99 -25.55
N ALA A 220 -74.07 -43.29 -24.81
CA ALA A 220 -74.49 -42.51 -23.65
C ALA A 220 -73.49 -42.55 -22.48
N LYS A 221 -72.54 -43.50 -22.47
CA LYS A 221 -71.46 -43.61 -21.47
C LYS A 221 -70.16 -42.96 -21.94
N SER A 222 -70.01 -42.64 -23.23
CA SER A 222 -68.82 -41.99 -23.78
C SER A 222 -68.98 -40.48 -23.99
N SER A 223 -70.20 -39.95 -23.84
CA SER A 223 -70.50 -38.52 -23.71
C SER A 223 -70.36 -38.07 -22.27
#